data_AF-A0A498NZZ6-F1
#
_entry.id   AF-A0A498NZZ6-F1
#
_cell.length_a   1.000
_cell.length_b   1.000
_cell.length_c   1.000
_cell.angle_alpha   90.00
_cell.angle_beta   90.00
_cell.angle_gamma   90.00
#
_symmetry.space_group_name_H-M   'P 1'
#
loop_
_entity.id
_entity.type
_entity.pdbx_description
1 polymer ?
#
loop_
_entity_poly.entity_id
_entity_poly.type
_entity_poly.pdbx_seq_one_letter_code
_entity_poly.pdbx_strand_id
1 'polypeptide(L)'
;MFRNSSDDVNVFTEAVVGFIGKLADDTALKTTIRTFPNQKPWVDKTIRDALRSRTAAYNAGLASGDMVPYKAASYNVRKAVKEAKQHYGRKLESQLQQNNSRSLWQGLRAITDYKAPTSGMMNADVTLADELNTFYGRFEAAAKDAKDANASGANGCRHEDTASTGNTFIISEHDQTVLDQGQEDCEGPQPSQQ
;
A
#
# COMPACT_ATOMS: atom_id res chain seq x y z
N MET A 1 33.31 -41.73 9.06
CA MET A 1 33.98 -40.46 9.43
C MET A 1 33.79 -40.13 10.91
N PHE A 2 32.56 -39.96 11.42
CA PHE A 2 32.32 -39.56 12.82
C PHE A 2 32.61 -40.62 13.87
N ARG A 3 32.53 -41.91 13.55
CA ARG A 3 32.74 -43.00 14.52
C ARG A 3 34.19 -43.14 15.02
N ASN A 4 35.13 -42.44 14.38
CA ASN A 4 36.56 -42.48 14.70
C ASN A 4 37.07 -41.15 15.28
N SER A 5 36.20 -40.16 15.52
CA SER A 5 36.62 -38.82 15.92
C SER A 5 36.74 -38.62 17.45
N SER A 6 36.15 -39.51 18.26
CA SER A 6 36.31 -39.52 19.72
C SER A 6 35.80 -40.84 20.29
N ASP A 7 36.47 -41.35 21.32
CA ASP A 7 36.00 -42.49 22.13
C ASP A 7 34.99 -42.05 23.21
N ASP A 8 34.86 -40.73 23.44
CA ASP A 8 33.83 -40.16 24.30
C ASP A 8 32.50 -40.06 23.54
N VAL A 9 31.52 -40.83 24.02
CA VAL A 9 30.15 -40.86 23.51
C VAL A 9 29.53 -39.48 23.46
N ASN A 10 29.79 -38.63 24.45
CA ASN A 10 29.23 -37.29 24.52
C ASN A 10 29.78 -36.40 23.41
N VAL A 11 31.09 -36.42 23.19
CA VAL A 11 31.75 -35.67 22.09
C VAL A 11 31.29 -36.19 20.73
N PHE A 12 31.10 -37.50 20.58
CA PHE A 12 30.57 -38.10 19.37
C PHE A 12 29.13 -37.62 19.09
N THR A 13 28.25 -37.63 20.10
CA THR A 13 26.87 -37.18 19.93
C THR A 13 26.81 -35.70 19.58
N GLU A 14 27.63 -34.86 20.21
CA GLU A 14 27.72 -33.43 19.90
C GLU A 14 28.16 -33.20 18.44
N ALA A 15 29.17 -33.93 17.97
CA ALA A 15 29.65 -33.80 16.59
C ALA A 15 28.60 -34.22 15.55
N VAL A 16 27.87 -35.31 15.81
CA VAL A 16 26.81 -35.80 14.92
C VAL A 16 25.60 -34.87 14.93
N VAL A 17 25.14 -34.42 16.10
CA VAL A 17 24.04 -33.48 16.24
C VAL A 17 24.38 -32.14 15.60
N GLY A 18 25.61 -31.65 15.80
CA GLY A 18 26.09 -30.42 15.16
C GLY A 18 26.13 -30.54 13.63
N PHE A 19 26.57 -31.69 13.10
CA PHE A 19 26.56 -31.92 11.65
C PHE A 19 25.14 -32.01 11.08
N ILE A 20 24.22 -32.70 11.76
CA ILE A 20 22.81 -32.76 11.37
C ILE A 20 22.18 -31.36 11.43
N GLY A 21 22.47 -30.58 12.48
CA GLY A 21 22.01 -29.20 12.62
C GLY A 21 22.49 -28.32 11.48
N LYS A 22 23.77 -28.42 11.13
CA LYS A 22 24.33 -27.72 9.95
C LYS A 22 23.61 -28.13 8.66
N LEU A 23 23.41 -29.43 8.42
CA LEU A 23 22.67 -29.89 7.24
C LEU A 23 21.23 -29.37 7.22
N ALA A 24 20.56 -29.34 8.36
CA ALA A 24 19.21 -28.77 8.47
C ALA A 24 19.21 -27.28 8.14
N ASP A 25 20.19 -26.52 8.63
CA ASP A 25 20.34 -25.10 8.34
C ASP A 25 20.70 -24.81 6.87
N ASP A 26 21.55 -25.64 6.27
CA ASP A 26 22.02 -25.51 4.89
C ASP A 26 20.94 -25.95 3.87
N THR A 27 20.08 -26.92 4.23
CA THR A 27 19.01 -27.43 3.36
C THR A 27 17.67 -26.71 3.54
N ALA A 28 17.41 -26.16 4.72
CA ALA A 28 16.21 -25.35 4.95
C ALA A 28 16.32 -24.01 4.21
N LEU A 29 15.49 -23.82 3.20
CA LEU A 29 15.31 -22.52 2.55
C LEU A 29 14.78 -21.50 3.57
N LYS A 30 15.66 -20.66 4.10
CA LYS A 30 15.30 -19.52 4.96
C LYS A 30 14.78 -18.38 4.08
N THR A 31 13.48 -18.13 4.14
CA THR A 31 12.86 -16.99 3.46
C THR A 31 12.58 -15.88 4.45
N THR A 32 13.16 -14.70 4.24
CA THR A 32 12.89 -13.52 5.06
C THR A 32 11.58 -12.89 4.63
N ILE A 33 10.53 -13.02 5.46
CA ILE A 33 9.24 -12.38 5.21
C ILE A 33 9.26 -10.97 5.81
N ARG A 34 9.31 -9.95 4.95
CA ARG A 34 9.13 -8.56 5.37
C ARG A 34 7.65 -8.29 5.66
N THR A 35 7.30 -8.18 6.93
CA THR A 35 5.95 -7.78 7.36
C THR A 35 5.91 -6.27 7.55
N PHE A 36 5.07 -5.59 6.78
CA PHE A 36 4.84 -4.17 6.97
C PHE A 36 3.76 -3.96 8.03
N PRO A 37 3.90 -2.96 8.91
CA PRO A 37 2.82 -2.52 9.81
C PRO A 37 1.71 -1.76 9.04
N ASN A 38 1.46 -2.14 7.78
CA ASN A 38 0.33 -1.68 6.98
C ASN A 38 -0.66 -2.84 6.84
N GLN A 39 -1.26 -3.23 7.96
CA GLN A 39 -2.45 -4.07 7.90
C GLN A 39 -3.51 -3.27 7.18
N LYS A 40 -3.84 -3.70 5.96
CA LYS A 40 -4.85 -3.01 5.17
C LYS A 40 -6.14 -2.95 5.98
N PRO A 41 -6.78 -1.78 6.13
CA PRO A 41 -7.90 -1.59 7.04
C PRO A 41 -9.15 -2.41 6.67
N TRP A 42 -9.18 -2.96 5.45
CA TRP A 42 -10.22 -3.88 4.98
C TRP A 42 -9.92 -5.35 5.28
N VAL A 43 -8.76 -5.71 5.85
CA VAL A 43 -8.46 -7.10 6.27
C VAL A 43 -9.12 -7.36 7.61
N ASP A 44 -10.22 -8.08 7.60
CA ASP A 44 -11.02 -8.40 8.77
C ASP A 44 -10.76 -9.83 9.28
N LYS A 45 -11.58 -10.29 10.24
CA LYS A 45 -11.51 -11.70 10.70
C LYS A 45 -11.94 -12.68 9.61
N THR A 46 -12.89 -12.31 8.76
CA THR A 46 -13.47 -13.23 7.76
C THR A 46 -12.45 -13.58 6.67
N ILE A 47 -11.64 -12.62 6.24
CA ILE A 47 -10.51 -12.87 5.34
C ILE A 47 -9.48 -13.79 6.00
N ARG A 48 -9.15 -13.55 7.28
CA ARG A 48 -8.20 -14.42 8.02
C ARG A 48 -8.74 -15.84 8.17
N ASP A 49 -10.04 -16.00 8.40
CA ASP A 49 -10.70 -17.30 8.49
C ASP A 49 -10.70 -18.02 7.14
N ALA A 50 -11.01 -17.31 6.05
CA ALA A 50 -10.95 -17.85 4.70
C ALA A 50 -9.53 -18.29 4.31
N LEU A 51 -8.50 -17.51 4.68
CA LEU A 51 -7.10 -17.87 4.46
C LEU A 51 -6.72 -19.13 5.26
N ARG A 52 -7.10 -19.21 6.54
CA ARG A 52 -6.88 -20.41 7.37
C ARG A 52 -7.58 -21.64 6.78
N SER A 53 -8.83 -21.50 6.34
CA SER A 53 -9.59 -22.57 5.70
C SER A 53 -8.91 -23.05 4.41
N ARG A 54 -8.40 -22.14 3.58
CA ARG A 54 -7.64 -22.49 2.37
C ARG A 54 -6.36 -23.26 2.69
N THR A 55 -5.59 -22.82 3.69
CA THR A 55 -4.38 -23.53 4.12
C THR A 55 -4.70 -24.92 4.65
N ALA A 56 -5.76 -25.05 5.46
CA ALA A 56 -6.21 -26.35 5.95
C ALA A 56 -6.65 -27.28 4.80
N ALA A 57 -7.41 -26.77 3.84
CA ALA A 57 -7.85 -27.53 2.66
C ALA A 57 -6.68 -27.96 1.77
N TYR A 58 -5.64 -27.13 1.64
CA TYR A 58 -4.42 -27.49 0.92
C TYR A 58 -3.69 -28.66 1.59
N ASN A 59 -3.48 -28.56 2.91
CA ASN A 59 -2.81 -29.62 3.68
C ASN A 59 -3.60 -30.93 3.67
N ALA A 60 -4.93 -30.86 3.79
CA ALA A 60 -5.81 -32.02 3.67
C ALA A 60 -5.74 -32.64 2.26
N GLY A 61 -5.74 -31.81 1.21
CA GLY A 61 -5.60 -32.26 -0.17
C GLY A 61 -4.24 -32.90 -0.46
N LEU A 62 -3.17 -32.46 0.19
CA LEU A 62 -1.85 -33.09 0.08
C LEU A 62 -1.84 -34.50 0.69
N ALA A 63 -2.56 -34.71 1.79
CA ALA A 63 -2.69 -36.02 2.43
C ALA A 63 -3.67 -36.96 1.72
N SER A 64 -4.80 -36.44 1.22
CA SER A 64 -5.88 -37.23 0.63
C SER A 64 -5.80 -37.35 -0.89
N GLY A 65 -5.03 -36.50 -1.58
CA GLY A 65 -4.99 -36.40 -3.05
C GLY A 65 -6.12 -35.59 -3.68
N ASP A 66 -7.19 -35.27 -2.95
CA ASP A 66 -8.32 -34.46 -3.46
C ASP A 66 -8.07 -32.95 -3.28
N MET A 67 -7.96 -32.23 -4.40
CA MET A 67 -7.71 -30.79 -4.43
C MET A 67 -8.99 -29.95 -4.66
N VAL A 68 -10.16 -30.58 -4.79
CA VAL A 68 -11.44 -29.88 -4.99
C VAL A 68 -11.77 -28.93 -3.82
N PRO A 69 -11.63 -29.33 -2.53
CA PRO A 69 -11.89 -28.44 -1.40
C PRO A 69 -10.97 -27.21 -1.41
N TYR A 70 -9.71 -27.38 -1.81
CA TYR A 70 -8.76 -26.28 -1.93
C TYR A 70 -9.16 -25.27 -3.01
N LYS A 71 -9.66 -25.73 -4.17
CA LYS A 71 -10.17 -24.84 -5.23
C LYS A 71 -11.35 -24.01 -4.72
N ALA A 72 -12.29 -24.65 -4.03
CA ALA A 72 -13.44 -23.97 -3.41
C ALA A 72 -13.00 -22.94 -2.36
N ALA A 73 -12.10 -23.31 -1.45
CA ALA A 73 -11.56 -22.40 -0.44
C ALA A 73 -10.79 -21.23 -1.08
N SER A 74 -10.06 -21.47 -2.18
CA SER A 74 -9.37 -20.43 -2.94
C SER A 74 -10.33 -19.45 -3.62
N TYR A 75 -11.46 -19.93 -4.13
CA TYR A 75 -12.54 -19.05 -4.60
C TYR A 75 -13.13 -18.21 -3.46
N ASN A 76 -13.40 -18.83 -2.31
CA ASN A 76 -13.93 -18.12 -1.14
C ASN A 76 -12.99 -17.01 -0.64
N VAL A 77 -11.68 -17.23 -0.64
CA VAL A 77 -10.70 -16.17 -0.30
C VAL A 77 -10.84 -14.98 -1.25
N ARG A 78 -10.89 -15.21 -2.57
CA ARG A 78 -11.03 -14.13 -3.56
C ARG A 78 -12.35 -13.37 -3.37
N LYS A 79 -13.44 -14.10 -3.10
CA LYS A 79 -14.77 -13.52 -2.84
C LYS A 79 -14.75 -12.66 -1.57
N ALA A 80 -14.26 -13.18 -0.45
CA ALA A 80 -14.17 -12.45 0.81
C ALA A 80 -13.33 -11.17 0.68
N VAL A 81 -12.19 -11.23 -0.04
CA VAL A 81 -11.36 -10.04 -0.30
C VAL A 81 -12.10 -9.00 -1.14
N LYS A 82 -12.83 -9.43 -2.19
CA LYS A 82 -13.62 -8.52 -3.03
C LYS A 82 -14.71 -7.82 -2.21
N GLU A 83 -15.46 -8.59 -1.42
CA GLU A 83 -16.54 -8.08 -0.57
C GLU A 83 -16.02 -7.11 0.50
N ALA A 84 -14.91 -7.45 1.18
CA ALA A 84 -14.33 -6.61 2.20
C ALA A 84 -13.81 -5.27 1.64
N LYS A 85 -13.17 -5.29 0.46
CA LYS A 85 -12.75 -4.06 -0.22
C LYS A 85 -13.93 -3.19 -0.60
N GLN A 86 -14.98 -3.78 -1.17
CA GLN A 86 -16.20 -3.04 -1.54
C GLN A 86 -16.89 -2.44 -0.32
N HIS A 87 -17.02 -3.22 0.75
CA HIS A 87 -17.61 -2.75 2.00
C HIS A 87 -16.81 -1.58 2.60
N TYR A 88 -15.48 -1.68 2.60
CA TYR A 88 -14.62 -0.60 3.06
C TYR A 88 -14.72 0.65 2.16
N GLY A 89 -14.77 0.48 0.84
CA GLY A 89 -14.99 1.57 -0.12
C GLY A 89 -16.29 2.33 0.15
N ARG A 90 -17.41 1.59 0.25
CA ARG A 90 -18.72 2.18 0.59
C ARG A 90 -18.72 2.93 1.92
N LYS A 91 -17.97 2.43 2.91
CA LYS A 91 -17.82 3.11 4.21
C LYS A 91 -17.09 4.45 4.05
N LEU A 92 -16.01 4.51 3.27
CA LEU A 92 -15.28 5.76 3.01
C LEU A 92 -16.14 6.74 2.21
N GLU A 93 -16.83 6.27 1.17
CA GLU A 93 -17.76 7.09 0.38
C GLU A 93 -18.87 7.66 1.25
N SER A 94 -19.46 6.85 2.15
CA SER A 94 -20.47 7.33 3.09
C SER A 94 -19.92 8.41 4.03
N GLN A 95 -18.68 8.28 4.51
CA GLN A 95 -18.05 9.32 5.33
C GLN A 95 -17.85 10.64 4.58
N LEU A 96 -17.58 10.56 3.27
CA LEU A 96 -17.39 11.70 2.39
C LEU A 96 -18.71 12.37 1.95
N GLN A 97 -19.80 11.60 1.84
CA GLN A 97 -21.11 12.12 1.44
C GLN A 97 -21.92 12.71 2.60
N GLN A 98 -21.51 12.45 3.85
CA GLN A 98 -22.16 13.04 5.02
C GLN A 98 -21.88 14.55 5.07
N ASN A 99 -22.93 15.37 5.26
CA ASN A 99 -22.85 16.82 5.54
C ASN A 99 -22.26 17.12 6.94
N ASN A 100 -21.34 16.29 7.42
CA ASN A 100 -20.68 16.41 8.71
C ASN A 100 -19.17 16.52 8.50
N SER A 101 -18.61 17.69 8.83
CA SER A 101 -17.18 17.97 8.70
C SER A 101 -16.30 16.97 9.45
N ARG A 102 -16.74 16.45 10.60
CA ARG A 102 -16.00 15.44 11.36
C ARG A 102 -15.88 14.12 10.59
N SER A 103 -16.95 13.69 9.94
CA SER A 103 -16.96 12.47 9.12
C SER A 103 -16.07 12.62 7.89
N LEU A 104 -16.10 13.79 7.23
CA LEU A 104 -15.20 14.14 6.13
C LEU A 104 -13.73 14.02 6.55
N TRP A 105 -13.36 14.68 7.64
CA TRP A 105 -11.99 14.65 8.16
C TRP A 105 -11.56 13.24 8.60
N GLN A 106 -12.48 12.42 9.10
CA GLN A 106 -12.21 11.03 9.43
C GLN A 106 -11.92 10.19 8.17
N GLY A 107 -12.72 10.36 7.10
CA GLY A 107 -12.49 9.71 5.81
C GLY A 107 -11.17 10.13 5.18
N LEU A 108 -10.87 11.43 5.16
CA LEU A 108 -9.61 11.96 4.62
C LEU A 108 -8.39 11.42 5.38
N ARG A 109 -8.48 11.35 6.71
CA ARG A 109 -7.44 10.75 7.56
C ARG A 109 -7.24 9.26 7.25
N ALA A 110 -8.32 8.54 6.98
CA ALA A 110 -8.26 7.11 6.65
C ALA A 110 -7.67 6.83 5.26
N ILE A 111 -7.79 7.76 4.31
CA ILE A 111 -7.21 7.64 2.96
C ILE A 111 -5.73 8.02 2.94
N THR A 112 -5.37 9.07 3.69
CA THR A 112 -4.01 9.62 3.73
C THR A 112 -3.10 8.92 4.73
N ASP A 113 -3.62 7.95 5.48
CA ASP A 113 -2.98 7.34 6.65
C ASP A 113 -2.44 8.38 7.66
N TYR A 114 -3.02 9.60 7.66
CA TYR A 114 -2.53 10.70 8.46
C TYR A 114 -2.62 10.37 9.96
N LYS A 115 -1.47 10.40 10.63
CA LYS A 115 -1.39 10.32 12.08
C LYS A 115 -1.08 11.72 12.59
N ALA A 116 -1.97 12.26 13.42
CA ALA A 116 -1.69 13.50 14.11
C ALA A 116 -0.37 13.32 14.90
N PRO A 117 0.58 14.27 14.79
CA PRO A 117 1.79 14.24 15.60
C PRO A 117 1.44 14.11 17.08
N THR A 118 2.13 13.21 17.78
CA THR A 118 1.93 12.95 19.22
C THR A 118 2.52 14.07 20.09
N SER A 119 3.30 14.97 19.50
CA SER A 119 3.87 16.13 20.17
C SER A 119 2.85 17.26 20.23
N GLY A 120 2.64 17.79 21.44
CA GLY A 120 1.72 18.88 21.75
C GLY A 120 1.94 20.11 20.88
N MET A 121 0.94 21.00 20.90
CA MET A 121 0.94 22.35 20.32
C MET A 121 2.34 22.78 19.90
N MET A 122 2.56 22.89 18.58
CA MET A 122 3.75 23.57 18.08
C MET A 122 3.82 24.90 18.84
N ASN A 123 4.86 25.08 19.65
CA ASN A 123 5.19 26.40 20.17
C ASN A 123 5.52 27.20 18.91
N ALA A 124 4.51 27.86 18.35
CA ALA A 124 4.69 28.73 17.21
C ALA A 124 5.74 29.75 17.65
N ASP A 125 6.90 29.72 16.98
CA ASP A 125 7.94 30.70 17.20
C ASP A 125 7.33 32.10 16.98
N VAL A 126 7.80 33.09 17.73
CA VAL A 126 7.29 34.47 17.66
C VAL A 126 7.42 35.02 16.23
N THR A 127 8.34 34.47 15.45
CA THR A 127 8.63 34.78 14.05
C THR A 127 7.72 34.09 13.03
N LEU A 128 6.92 33.10 13.41
CA LEU A 128 6.09 32.32 12.47
C LEU A 128 5.10 33.21 11.71
N ALA A 129 4.55 34.22 12.37
CA ALA A 129 3.64 35.16 11.73
C ALA A 129 4.33 35.96 10.61
N ASP A 130 5.59 36.38 10.82
CA ASP A 130 6.38 37.10 9.82
C ASP A 130 6.80 36.20 8.66
N GLU A 131 7.16 34.94 8.93
CA GLU A 131 7.42 33.94 7.88
C GLU A 131 6.18 33.69 7.03
N LEU A 132 5.00 33.50 7.65
CA LEU A 132 3.75 33.28 6.92
C LEU A 132 3.36 34.49 6.09
N ASN A 133 3.49 35.70 6.63
CA ASN A 133 3.22 36.94 5.91
C ASN A 133 4.14 37.09 4.70
N THR A 134 5.44 36.78 4.85
CA THR A 134 6.40 36.81 3.75
C THR A 134 6.07 35.74 2.71
N PHE A 135 5.73 34.53 3.16
CA PHE A 135 5.38 33.42 2.28
C PHE A 135 4.14 33.74 1.43
N TYR A 136 3.04 34.19 2.03
CA TYR A 136 1.82 34.50 1.26
C TYR A 136 1.91 35.84 0.50
N GLY A 137 2.67 36.81 1.01
CA GLY A 137 2.89 38.11 0.36
C GLY A 137 3.87 38.09 -0.82
N ARG A 138 4.67 37.02 -1.01
CA ARG A 138 5.70 36.95 -2.05
C ARG A 138 5.20 37.18 -3.48
N PHE A 139 3.94 36.80 -3.75
CA PHE A 139 3.34 36.99 -5.07
C PHE A 139 3.01 38.46 -5.36
N GLU A 140 2.65 39.23 -4.34
CA GLU A 140 2.40 40.66 -4.46
C GLU A 140 3.70 41.47 -4.49
N ALA A 141 4.71 41.04 -3.72
CA ALA A 141 6.04 41.64 -3.74
C ALA A 141 6.69 41.49 -5.13
N ALA A 142 6.72 40.27 -5.68
CA ALA A 142 7.22 40.03 -7.02
C ALA A 142 6.45 40.80 -8.12
N ALA A 143 5.15 41.04 -7.93
CA ALA A 143 4.36 41.85 -8.86
C ALA A 143 4.66 43.36 -8.76
N LYS A 144 5.04 43.86 -7.58
CA LYS A 144 5.50 45.24 -7.38
C LYS A 144 6.91 45.42 -7.95
N ASP A 145 7.83 44.51 -7.64
CA ASP A 145 9.20 44.54 -8.15
C ASP A 145 9.23 44.46 -9.70
N ALA A 146 8.32 43.69 -10.31
CA ALA A 146 8.16 43.64 -11.77
C ALA A 146 7.56 44.92 -12.38
N LYS A 147 6.72 45.66 -11.63
CA LYS A 147 6.19 46.96 -12.08
C LYS A 147 7.22 48.07 -11.94
N ASP A 148 7.99 48.06 -10.87
CA ASP A 148 9.06 49.04 -10.63
C ASP A 148 10.24 48.82 -11.60
N ALA A 149 10.53 47.57 -11.97
CA ALA A 149 11.48 47.23 -13.04
C ALA A 149 10.99 47.63 -14.46
N ASN A 150 9.68 47.75 -14.69
CA ASN A 150 9.14 48.24 -15.97
C ASN A 150 9.09 49.78 -16.03
N ALA A 151 9.04 50.46 -14.88
CA ALA A 151 9.14 51.92 -14.80
C ALA A 151 10.59 52.44 -14.94
N SER A 152 11.59 51.61 -14.61
CA SER A 152 13.00 51.89 -14.85
C SER A 152 13.47 51.15 -16.11
N GLY A 153 13.38 51.80 -17.26
CA GLY A 153 13.91 51.26 -18.51
C GLY A 153 15.42 51.04 -18.42
N ALA A 154 15.83 49.82 -18.09
CA ALA A 154 17.20 49.35 -18.23
C ALA A 154 17.20 47.92 -18.76
N ASN A 155 17.51 47.79 -20.06
CA ASN A 155 17.93 46.53 -20.65
C ASN A 155 19.16 46.01 -19.91
N GLY A 156 19.01 44.91 -19.18
CA GLY A 156 20.10 44.20 -18.50
C GLY A 156 19.84 42.71 -18.56
N CYS A 157 20.75 42.00 -19.22
CA CYS A 157 20.71 40.59 -19.57
C CYS A 157 20.26 39.67 -18.42
N ARG A 158 19.27 38.81 -18.69
CA ARG A 158 18.93 37.67 -17.84
C ARG A 158 19.98 36.59 -18.06
N HIS A 159 20.80 36.32 -17.05
CA HIS A 159 21.50 35.05 -16.93
C HIS A 159 20.48 34.01 -16.46
N GLU A 160 20.32 32.95 -17.25
CA GLU A 160 19.52 31.80 -16.87
C GLU A 160 20.36 30.91 -15.96
N ASP A 161 20.09 30.93 -14.66
CA ASP A 161 20.56 29.90 -13.75
C ASP A 161 19.40 28.93 -13.51
N THR A 162 19.37 27.92 -14.38
CA THR A 162 18.56 26.72 -14.22
C THR A 162 19.15 25.85 -13.11
N ALA A 163 18.62 25.98 -11.89
CA ALA A 163 18.80 24.97 -10.84
C ALA A 163 17.54 24.10 -10.76
N SER A 164 17.69 22.94 -11.38
CA SER A 164 16.72 21.88 -11.60
C SER A 164 16.38 21.07 -10.33
N THR A 165 15.09 20.74 -10.18
CA THR A 165 14.53 19.51 -9.55
C THR A 165 14.58 19.39 -8.02
N GLY A 166 13.51 19.13 -7.26
CA GLY A 166 12.09 18.78 -7.50
C GLY A 166 11.30 19.01 -6.19
N ASN A 167 9.98 19.08 -6.10
CA ASN A 167 8.92 18.36 -6.79
C ASN A 167 7.68 19.27 -6.86
N THR A 168 7.28 19.69 -8.06
CA THR A 168 5.99 20.35 -8.28
C THR A 168 4.94 19.27 -8.49
N PHE A 169 4.09 19.06 -7.49
CA PHE A 169 2.92 18.18 -7.61
C PHE A 169 1.82 18.92 -8.39
N ILE A 170 1.77 18.70 -9.70
CA ILE A 170 0.66 19.14 -10.57
C ILE A 170 -0.26 17.94 -10.76
N ILE A 171 -1.47 18.00 -10.22
CA ILE A 171 -2.56 17.09 -10.64
C ILE A 171 -3.15 17.70 -11.90
N SER A 172 -2.83 17.12 -13.05
CA SER A 172 -3.54 17.38 -14.31
C SER A 172 -4.52 16.23 -14.52
N GLU A 173 -5.81 16.48 -14.32
CA GLU A 173 -6.87 15.57 -14.75
C GLU A 173 -7.13 15.78 -16.24
N HIS A 174 -6.52 14.96 -17.09
CA HIS A 174 -7.05 14.62 -18.41
C HIS A 174 -6.43 13.29 -18.84
N ASP A 175 -7.22 12.21 -18.79
CA ASP A 175 -7.56 11.52 -20.05
C ASP A 175 -8.75 10.58 -19.90
N GLN A 176 -9.69 10.77 -20.81
CA GLN A 176 -10.84 9.95 -21.09
C GLN A 176 -10.38 8.82 -22.01
N THR A 177 -10.27 7.58 -21.53
CA THR A 177 -10.08 6.42 -22.41
C THR A 177 -11.40 5.72 -22.69
N VAL A 178 -11.96 6.12 -23.83
CA VAL A 178 -12.43 5.25 -24.93
C VAL A 178 -13.11 3.94 -24.52
N LEU A 179 -14.43 3.95 -24.70
CA LEU A 179 -15.25 2.76 -24.94
C LEU A 179 -14.70 1.98 -26.13
N ASP A 180 -14.16 0.79 -25.88
CA ASP A 180 -13.93 -0.21 -26.91
C ASP A 180 -15.26 -0.94 -27.16
N GLN A 181 -15.83 -0.72 -28.34
CA GLN A 181 -16.89 -1.53 -28.90
C GLN A 181 -16.29 -2.84 -29.41
N GLY A 182 -16.43 -3.91 -28.62
CA GLY A 182 -16.26 -5.28 -29.08
C GLY A 182 -17.61 -5.98 -29.19
N GLN A 183 -18.28 -5.79 -30.33
CA GLN A 183 -19.33 -6.68 -30.83
C GLN A 183 -18.63 -7.89 -31.47
N GLU A 184 -18.94 -9.12 -31.02
CA GLU A 184 -19.19 -10.31 -31.87
C GLU A 184 -19.49 -11.56 -31.00
N ASP A 185 -20.78 -11.90 -30.99
CA ASP A 185 -21.37 -13.23 -31.23
C ASP A 185 -20.89 -14.47 -30.45
N CYS A 186 -21.77 -14.93 -29.53
CA CYS A 186 -21.94 -16.35 -29.23
C CYS A 186 -23.42 -16.65 -28.92
N GLU A 187 -24.07 -17.20 -29.95
CA GLU A 187 -25.26 -18.05 -30.00
C GLU A 187 -25.75 -18.62 -28.65
N GLY A 188 -26.98 -18.26 -28.26
CA GLY A 188 -27.71 -18.91 -27.17
C GLY A 188 -28.83 -19.81 -27.74
N PRO A 189 -29.04 -21.03 -27.21
CA PRO A 189 -30.10 -21.91 -27.70
C PRO A 189 -31.49 -21.45 -27.21
N GLN A 190 -32.46 -21.51 -28.12
CA GLN A 190 -33.88 -21.21 -27.88
C GLN A 190 -34.50 -22.12 -26.80
N PRO A 191 -35.42 -21.61 -25.96
CA PRO A 191 -36.31 -22.45 -25.18
C PRO A 191 -37.51 -22.90 -26.02
N SER A 192 -37.63 -24.22 -26.22
CA SER A 192 -38.81 -24.88 -26.76
C SER A 192 -39.97 -24.79 -25.78
N GLN A 193 -41.04 -24.13 -26.20
CA GLN A 193 -42.37 -24.21 -25.61
C GLN A 193 -43.10 -25.44 -26.18
N GLN A 194 -43.38 -26.43 -25.33
CA GLN A 194 -44.61 -27.23 -25.33
C GLN A 194 -44.70 -28.05 -24.04
#